data_AF-A0A423SN90-F1
#
_entry.id   AF-A0A423SN90-F1
#
_cell.length_a   1.000
_cell.length_b   1.000
_cell.length_c   1.000
_cell.angle_alpha   90.00
_cell.angle_beta   90.00
_cell.angle_gamma   90.00
#
_symmetry.space_group_name_H-M   'P 1'
#
loop_
_entity.id
_entity.type
_entity.pdbx_description
1 polymer ?
#
loop_
_entity_poly.entity_id
_entity_poly.type
_entity_poly.pdbx_seq_one_letter_code
_entity_poly.pdbx_strand_id
1 'polypeptide(L)'
;MVYCVTYINDWHRGSAVDYVHNPINSYHFLRRVTQEFPALKNALRDTATRALRANLTSLRNGVDVPEEADLNGAAWALVRLQDTYNLSVNDLVEGEILGTKAVKELSVDDCFRLGQQSFNNLEFKLSKAWYEKGIEMLRASRPIDRQTQKRIDKITKQQKHRAMLADIVTNMAQNSNDRILDQFSGLGIPTSFQKKIYSEHKDYEQVNRLDNLYRRLCRGSRSR
;
A
#
# COMPACT_ATOMS: atom_id res chain seq x y z
N MET A 1 26.14 -18.53 1.45
CA MET A 1 25.55 -19.23 0.29
C MET A 1 24.16 -19.81 0.58
N VAL A 2 23.91 -20.41 1.74
CA VAL A 2 22.59 -21.00 2.11
C VAL A 2 21.42 -20.00 2.02
N TYR A 3 21.59 -18.76 2.51
CA TYR A 3 20.56 -17.72 2.43
C TYR A 3 20.18 -17.28 1.00
N CYS A 4 21.09 -17.43 0.03
CA CYS A 4 20.83 -17.03 -1.36
C CYS A 4 20.04 -18.12 -2.11
N VAL A 5 20.26 -19.38 -1.74
CA VAL A 5 19.56 -20.54 -2.32
C VAL A 5 18.12 -20.61 -1.81
N THR A 6 17.88 -20.37 -0.52
CA THR A 6 16.50 -20.27 0.02
C THR A 6 15.75 -19.09 -0.57
N TYR A 7 16.42 -17.94 -0.72
CA TYR A 7 15.83 -16.76 -1.35
C TYR A 7 15.30 -17.06 -2.76
N ILE A 8 16.05 -17.77 -3.61
CA ILE A 8 15.63 -18.13 -4.98
C ILE A 8 14.59 -19.27 -4.99
N ASN A 9 14.64 -20.20 -4.05
CA ASN A 9 13.77 -21.39 -4.07
C ASN A 9 12.39 -21.20 -3.40
N ASP A 10 12.15 -20.09 -2.70
CA ASP A 10 10.84 -19.80 -2.08
C ASP A 10 9.75 -19.36 -3.07
N TRP A 11 10.07 -19.27 -4.38
CA TRP A 11 9.09 -18.89 -5.40
C TRP A 11 8.22 -20.06 -5.82
N HIS A 12 7.27 -20.34 -4.93
CA HIS A 12 6.09 -21.16 -5.12
C HIS A 12 6.34 -22.64 -4.80
N ARG A 13 5.79 -23.09 -3.67
CA ARG A 13 5.36 -24.49 -3.55
C ARG A 13 4.09 -24.65 -4.41
N GLY A 14 4.18 -24.51 -5.74
CA GLY A 14 3.00 -24.52 -6.63
C GLY A 14 3.16 -23.75 -7.94
N SER A 15 2.05 -23.48 -8.62
CA SER A 15 2.02 -22.72 -9.89
C SER A 15 2.32 -21.24 -9.66
N ALA A 16 3.08 -20.62 -10.57
CA ALA A 16 3.32 -19.17 -10.57
C ALA A 16 2.02 -18.36 -10.67
N VAL A 17 1.05 -18.91 -11.40
CA VAL A 17 -0.28 -18.33 -11.53
C VAL A 17 -0.96 -18.27 -10.17
N ASP A 18 -1.02 -19.37 -9.43
CA ASP A 18 -1.67 -19.42 -8.11
C ASP A 18 -1.00 -18.48 -7.10
N TYR A 19 0.31 -18.32 -7.19
CA TYR A 19 1.05 -17.40 -6.33
C TYR A 19 0.60 -15.96 -6.53
N VAL A 20 0.55 -15.47 -7.77
CA VAL A 20 0.18 -14.07 -8.07
C VAL A 20 -1.33 -13.80 -7.92
N HIS A 21 -2.17 -14.83 -7.90
CA HIS A 21 -3.60 -14.67 -7.60
C HIS A 21 -3.86 -14.12 -6.19
N ASN A 22 -2.97 -14.39 -5.24
CA ASN A 22 -3.02 -13.74 -3.94
C ASN A 22 -2.40 -12.33 -4.03
N PRO A 23 -3.12 -11.26 -3.66
CA PRO A 23 -2.65 -9.89 -3.87
C PRO A 23 -1.48 -9.51 -2.95
N ILE A 24 -1.32 -10.14 -1.78
CA ILE A 24 -0.17 -9.93 -0.90
C ILE A 24 1.08 -10.56 -1.51
N ASN A 25 0.96 -11.76 -2.06
CA ASN A 25 2.03 -12.42 -2.82
C ASN A 25 2.43 -11.61 -4.06
N SER A 26 1.46 -11.08 -4.81
CA SER A 26 1.71 -10.19 -5.96
C SER A 26 2.44 -8.91 -5.56
N TYR A 27 2.04 -8.27 -4.46
CA TYR A 27 2.76 -7.13 -3.90
C TYR A 27 4.20 -7.48 -3.53
N HIS A 28 4.42 -8.61 -2.83
CA HIS A 28 5.76 -9.07 -2.51
C HIS A 28 6.59 -9.39 -3.75
N PHE A 29 5.97 -9.95 -4.80
CA PHE A 29 6.64 -10.19 -6.07
C PHE A 29 7.21 -8.91 -6.64
N LEU A 30 6.35 -7.88 -6.76
CA LEU A 30 6.76 -6.57 -7.28
C LEU A 30 7.81 -5.92 -6.40
N ARG A 31 7.68 -5.97 -5.06
CA ARG A 31 8.68 -5.41 -4.15
C ARG A 31 10.06 -6.04 -4.37
N ARG A 32 10.07 -7.36 -4.51
CA ARG A 32 11.30 -8.10 -4.69
C ARG A 32 11.98 -7.78 -6.03
N VAL A 33 11.23 -7.73 -7.11
CA VAL A 33 11.76 -7.40 -8.44
C VAL A 33 12.24 -5.94 -8.52
N THR A 34 11.52 -5.01 -7.91
CA THR A 34 11.81 -3.57 -8.00
C THR A 34 12.89 -3.09 -7.04
N GLN A 35 12.98 -3.66 -5.83
CA GLN A 35 13.88 -3.16 -4.78
C GLN A 35 14.99 -4.13 -4.40
N GLU A 36 14.63 -5.39 -4.18
CA GLU A 36 15.59 -6.36 -3.65
C GLU A 36 16.51 -6.88 -4.76
N PHE A 37 15.99 -7.06 -5.97
CA PHE A 37 16.74 -7.57 -7.11
C PHE A 37 17.86 -6.62 -7.59
N PRO A 38 17.66 -5.29 -7.73
CA PRO A 38 18.76 -4.37 -8.01
C PRO A 38 19.83 -4.37 -6.92
N ALA A 39 19.42 -4.42 -5.65
CA ALA A 39 20.35 -4.50 -4.52
C ALA A 39 21.20 -5.77 -4.57
N LEU A 40 20.58 -6.92 -4.85
CA LEU A 40 21.27 -8.19 -5.05
C LEU A 40 22.25 -8.11 -6.22
N LYS A 41 21.82 -7.60 -7.38
CA LYS A 41 22.69 -7.43 -8.57
C LYS A 41 23.93 -6.57 -8.28
N ASN A 42 23.79 -5.56 -7.43
CA ASN A 42 24.88 -4.69 -7.00
C ASN A 42 25.82 -5.37 -5.99
N ALA A 43 25.29 -6.20 -5.10
CA ALA A 43 26.07 -6.98 -4.14
C ALA A 43 26.88 -8.11 -4.82
N LEU A 44 26.33 -8.71 -5.88
CA LEU A 44 26.94 -9.81 -6.66
C LEU A 44 28.02 -9.35 -7.66
N ARG A 45 28.84 -8.36 -7.29
CA ARG A 45 29.94 -7.83 -8.13
C ARG A 45 31.16 -8.76 -8.22
N ASP A 46 31.17 -9.88 -7.51
CA ASP A 46 32.29 -10.82 -7.50
C ASP A 46 32.30 -11.76 -8.72
N THR A 47 33.50 -12.22 -9.10
CA THR A 47 33.74 -13.04 -10.29
C THR A 47 32.99 -14.39 -10.27
N ALA A 48 32.65 -14.88 -9.08
CA ALA A 48 31.91 -16.11 -8.83
C ALA A 48 30.43 -16.08 -9.27
N THR A 49 29.86 -14.89 -9.49
CA THR A 49 28.43 -14.72 -9.82
C THR A 49 28.14 -14.30 -11.26
N ARG A 50 29.13 -14.42 -12.16
CA ARG A 50 28.99 -14.09 -13.59
C ARG A 50 27.87 -14.86 -14.29
N ALA A 51 27.75 -16.17 -14.06
CA ALA A 51 26.70 -16.99 -14.68
C ALA A 51 25.29 -16.58 -14.20
N LEU A 52 25.14 -16.32 -12.90
CA LEU A 52 23.90 -15.80 -12.33
C LEU A 52 23.57 -14.43 -12.95
N ARG A 53 24.56 -13.52 -13.05
CA ARG A 53 24.36 -12.19 -13.66
C ARG A 53 23.94 -12.28 -15.13
N ALA A 54 24.48 -13.23 -15.89
CA ALA A 54 24.10 -13.47 -17.29
C ALA A 54 22.64 -13.94 -17.40
N ASN A 55 22.24 -14.94 -16.61
CA ASN A 55 20.85 -15.41 -16.55
C ASN A 55 19.87 -14.32 -16.08
N LEU A 56 20.29 -13.50 -15.12
CA LEU A 56 19.48 -12.38 -14.62
C LEU A 56 19.36 -11.24 -15.64
N THR A 57 20.37 -11.06 -16.49
CA THR A 57 20.34 -10.05 -17.55
C THR A 57 19.53 -10.54 -18.75
N SER A 58 19.56 -11.85 -19.07
CA SER A 58 18.72 -12.43 -20.13
C SER A 58 17.24 -12.41 -19.80
N LEU A 59 16.84 -12.54 -18.52
CA LEU A 59 15.45 -12.35 -18.07
C LEU A 59 14.89 -10.96 -18.39
N ARG A 60 15.75 -9.95 -18.59
CA ARG A 60 15.36 -8.57 -18.92
C ARG A 60 15.31 -8.32 -20.43
N ASN A 61 15.90 -9.20 -21.24
CA ASN A 61 15.91 -9.02 -22.70
C ASN A 61 14.54 -9.41 -23.27
N GLY A 62 13.70 -8.41 -23.55
CA GLY A 62 12.39 -8.59 -24.20
C GLY A 62 11.19 -8.61 -23.25
N VAL A 63 11.36 -8.31 -21.97
CA VAL A 63 10.27 -8.22 -20.98
C VAL A 63 10.40 -6.91 -20.22
N ASP A 64 9.30 -6.13 -20.16
CA ASP A 64 9.21 -4.95 -19.31
C ASP A 64 9.27 -5.38 -17.84
N VAL A 65 10.32 -4.94 -17.15
CA VAL A 65 10.54 -5.25 -15.73
C VAL A 65 9.78 -4.23 -14.90
N PRO A 66 9.00 -4.67 -13.89
CA PRO A 66 8.31 -3.74 -13.01
C PRO A 66 9.23 -2.67 -12.41
N GLU A 67 8.70 -1.46 -12.27
CA GLU A 67 9.36 -0.31 -11.68
C GLU A 67 8.73 0.09 -10.34
N GLU A 68 9.30 1.10 -9.67
CA GLU A 68 8.75 1.64 -8.41
C GLU A 68 7.27 2.06 -8.55
N ALA A 69 6.86 2.54 -9.72
CA ALA A 69 5.47 2.89 -9.99
C ALA A 69 4.53 1.68 -9.84
N ASP A 70 4.93 0.50 -10.33
CA ASP A 70 4.15 -0.74 -10.23
C ASP A 70 4.03 -1.21 -8.78
N LEU A 71 5.13 -1.14 -8.02
CA LEU A 71 5.11 -1.45 -6.59
C LEU A 71 4.17 -0.51 -5.83
N ASN A 72 4.23 0.79 -6.12
CA ASN A 72 3.35 1.77 -5.48
C ASN A 72 1.89 1.56 -5.88
N GLY A 73 1.63 1.20 -7.14
CA GLY A 73 0.32 0.82 -7.63
C GLY A 73 -0.24 -0.42 -6.91
N ALA A 74 0.57 -1.47 -6.72
CA ALA A 74 0.17 -2.67 -6.02
C ALA A 74 -0.07 -2.43 -4.52
N ALA A 75 0.79 -1.64 -3.87
CA ALA A 75 0.58 -1.22 -2.49
C ALA A 75 -0.74 -0.44 -2.34
N TRP A 76 -1.03 0.46 -3.27
CA TRP A 76 -2.30 1.19 -3.27
C TRP A 76 -3.50 0.29 -3.57
N ALA A 77 -3.37 -0.68 -4.48
CA ALA A 77 -4.40 -1.68 -4.75
C ALA A 77 -4.73 -2.52 -3.51
N LEU A 78 -3.73 -2.92 -2.73
CA LEU A 78 -3.93 -3.62 -1.45
C LEU A 78 -4.73 -2.76 -0.45
N VAL A 79 -4.39 -1.47 -0.32
CA VAL A 79 -5.16 -0.54 0.54
C VAL A 79 -6.59 -0.37 0.03
N ARG A 80 -6.80 -0.34 -1.29
CA ARG A 80 -8.15 -0.30 -1.86
C ARG A 80 -8.94 -1.57 -1.59
N LEU A 81 -8.31 -2.75 -1.63
CA LEU A 81 -8.96 -4.00 -1.24
C LEU A 81 -9.29 -4.00 0.25
N GLN A 82 -8.38 -3.53 1.10
CA GLN A 82 -8.64 -3.36 2.54
C GLN A 82 -9.89 -2.53 2.78
N ASP A 83 -9.97 -1.35 2.16
CA ASP A 83 -11.10 -0.46 2.31
C ASP A 83 -12.38 -1.00 1.63
N THR A 84 -12.26 -1.62 0.45
CA THR A 84 -13.42 -2.16 -0.29
C THR A 84 -14.01 -3.37 0.40
N TYR A 85 -13.20 -4.23 1.03
CA TYR A 85 -13.64 -5.47 1.67
C TYR A 85 -13.70 -5.42 3.20
N ASN A 86 -13.36 -4.26 3.80
CA ASN A 86 -13.24 -4.09 5.26
C ASN A 86 -12.27 -5.10 5.90
N LEU A 87 -11.12 -5.30 5.26
CA LEU A 87 -10.12 -6.24 5.72
C LEU A 87 -9.40 -5.69 6.94
N SER A 88 -9.16 -6.56 7.90
CA SER A 88 -8.38 -6.27 9.10
C SER A 88 -6.91 -6.06 8.73
N VAL A 89 -6.30 -5.01 9.31
CA VAL A 89 -4.85 -4.79 9.16
C VAL A 89 -4.06 -5.94 9.78
N ASN A 90 -4.56 -6.56 10.86
CA ASN A 90 -3.88 -7.70 11.48
C ASN A 90 -3.86 -8.91 10.55
N ASP A 91 -5.01 -9.26 9.98
CA ASP A 91 -5.13 -10.40 9.06
C ASP A 91 -4.22 -10.19 7.85
N LEU A 92 -4.25 -8.98 7.26
CA LEU A 92 -3.37 -8.64 6.15
C LEU A 92 -1.89 -8.73 6.51
N VAL A 93 -1.50 -8.29 7.70
CA VAL A 93 -0.11 -8.42 8.17
C VAL A 93 0.29 -9.88 8.28
N GLU A 94 -0.59 -10.72 8.80
CA GLU A 94 -0.40 -12.16 8.87
C GLU A 94 -0.52 -12.84 7.50
N GLY A 95 -0.67 -12.09 6.40
CA GLY A 95 -0.78 -12.64 5.06
C GLY A 95 -2.15 -13.25 4.75
N GLU A 96 -3.17 -13.03 5.58
CA GLU A 96 -4.51 -13.54 5.36
C GLU A 96 -5.40 -12.52 4.65
N ILE A 97 -6.02 -12.97 3.55
CA ILE A 97 -7.01 -12.19 2.82
C ILE A 97 -8.13 -13.09 2.31
N LEU A 98 -9.35 -12.81 2.77
CA LEU A 98 -10.58 -13.53 2.39
C LEU A 98 -10.45 -15.06 2.50
N GLY A 99 -9.80 -15.56 3.55
CA GLY A 99 -9.59 -16.99 3.79
C GLY A 99 -8.45 -17.62 2.97
N THR A 100 -7.69 -16.83 2.22
CA THR A 100 -6.47 -17.27 1.54
C THR A 100 -5.23 -16.77 2.29
N LYS A 101 -4.24 -17.63 2.46
CA LYS A 101 -2.97 -17.29 3.12
C LYS A 101 -1.89 -17.05 2.07
N ALA A 102 -1.22 -15.91 2.19
CA ALA A 102 -0.03 -15.57 1.44
C ALA A 102 1.14 -16.46 1.86
N VAL A 103 2.12 -16.61 0.99
CA VAL A 103 3.35 -17.36 1.29
C VAL A 103 4.19 -16.63 2.34
N LYS A 104 4.06 -15.31 2.41
CA LYS A 104 4.82 -14.46 3.31
C LYS A 104 3.91 -13.41 3.96
N GLU A 105 4.18 -13.16 5.23
CA GLU A 105 3.60 -12.08 6.03
C GLU A 105 4.18 -10.71 5.64
N LEU A 106 3.39 -9.66 5.84
CA LEU A 106 3.87 -8.30 5.63
C LEU A 106 4.85 -7.92 6.74
N SER A 107 5.95 -7.28 6.36
CA SER A 107 6.96 -6.80 7.31
C SER A 107 6.58 -5.44 7.91
N VAL A 108 7.37 -5.00 8.89
CA VAL A 108 7.31 -3.61 9.39
C VAL A 108 7.42 -2.62 8.24
N ASP A 109 8.39 -2.80 7.33
CA ASP A 109 8.61 -1.89 6.20
C ASP A 109 7.41 -1.85 5.24
N ASP A 110 6.70 -2.97 5.07
CA ASP A 110 5.45 -3.00 4.30
C ASP A 110 4.36 -2.17 4.93
N CYS A 111 4.20 -2.24 6.26
CA CYS A 111 3.25 -1.40 6.98
C CYS A 111 3.57 0.09 6.80
N PHE A 112 4.84 0.47 6.89
CA PHE A 112 5.24 1.86 6.64
C PHE A 112 4.98 2.30 5.18
N ARG A 113 5.19 1.42 4.20
CA ARG A 113 4.89 1.70 2.79
C ARG A 113 3.39 1.84 2.53
N LEU A 114 2.59 0.90 3.02
CA LEU A 114 1.12 0.94 2.88
C LEU A 114 0.54 2.18 3.56
N GLY A 115 1.08 2.54 4.72
CA GLY A 115 0.78 3.81 5.40
C GLY A 115 1.14 5.02 4.54
N GLN A 116 2.32 5.03 3.92
CA GLN A 116 2.76 6.12 3.05
C GLN A 116 1.91 6.25 1.79
N GLN A 117 1.55 5.13 1.16
CA GLN A 117 0.69 5.15 -0.02
C GLN A 117 -0.72 5.62 0.32
N SER A 118 -1.28 5.16 1.43
CA SER A 118 -2.56 5.68 1.95
C SER A 118 -2.48 7.19 2.18
N PHE A 119 -1.39 7.66 2.78
CA PHE A 119 -1.18 9.08 3.06
C PHE A 119 -1.07 9.94 1.80
N ASN A 120 -0.32 9.47 0.80
CA ASN A 120 -0.15 10.16 -0.48
C ASN A 120 -1.48 10.26 -1.25
N ASN A 121 -2.35 9.27 -1.07
CA ASN A 121 -3.70 9.25 -1.62
C ASN A 121 -4.76 9.92 -0.72
N LEU A 122 -4.32 10.61 0.34
CA LEU A 122 -5.17 11.39 1.26
C LEU A 122 -6.17 10.53 2.07
N GLU A 123 -5.92 9.22 2.17
CA GLU A 123 -6.64 8.28 3.03
C GLU A 123 -6.03 8.21 4.43
N PHE A 124 -6.21 9.30 5.20
CA PHE A 124 -5.54 9.46 6.51
C PHE A 124 -5.94 8.39 7.53
N LYS A 125 -7.17 7.87 7.50
CA LYS A 125 -7.63 6.80 8.40
C LYS A 125 -6.88 5.49 8.13
N LEU A 126 -6.78 5.08 6.86
CA LEU A 126 -6.06 3.88 6.46
C LEU A 126 -4.55 4.05 6.72
N SER A 127 -4.01 5.23 6.39
CA SER A 127 -2.63 5.62 6.68
C SER A 127 -2.29 5.44 8.17
N LYS A 128 -3.12 6.00 9.06
CA LYS A 128 -2.93 5.88 10.50
C LYS A 128 -2.89 4.42 10.95
N ALA A 129 -3.84 3.60 10.49
CA ALA A 129 -3.92 2.19 10.87
C ALA A 129 -2.65 1.41 10.49
N TRP A 130 -2.12 1.63 9.29
CA TRP A 130 -0.89 0.98 8.84
C TRP A 130 0.35 1.45 9.59
N TYR A 131 0.49 2.76 9.86
CA TYR A 131 1.62 3.26 10.65
C TYR A 131 1.56 2.78 12.10
N GLU A 132 0.39 2.76 12.73
CA GLU A 132 0.22 2.25 14.08
C GLU A 132 0.61 0.77 14.15
N LYS A 133 0.16 -0.06 13.21
CA LYS A 133 0.57 -1.47 13.15
C LYS A 133 2.06 -1.65 12.93
N GLY A 134 2.67 -0.88 12.02
CA GLY A 134 4.11 -0.94 11.79
C GLY A 134 4.92 -0.54 13.03
N ILE A 135 4.49 0.47 13.78
CA ILE A 135 5.12 0.90 15.03
C ILE A 135 4.94 -0.16 16.12
N GLU A 136 3.74 -0.75 16.25
CA GLU A 136 3.45 -1.85 17.17
C GLU A 136 4.39 -3.04 16.92
N MET A 137 4.47 -3.53 15.68
CA MET A 137 5.36 -4.62 15.29
C MET A 137 6.83 -4.28 15.53
N LEU A 138 7.24 -3.05 15.23
CA LEU A 138 8.60 -2.60 15.46
C LEU A 138 8.97 -2.63 16.95
N ARG A 139 8.08 -2.13 17.82
CA ARG A 139 8.25 -2.18 19.29
C ARG A 139 8.31 -3.60 19.83
N ALA A 140 7.52 -4.51 19.27
CA ALA A 140 7.52 -5.92 19.65
C ALA A 140 8.81 -6.63 19.22
N SER A 141 9.38 -6.26 18.06
CA SER A 141 10.57 -6.91 17.49
C SER A 141 11.88 -6.53 18.19
N ARG A 142 12.00 -5.28 18.67
CA ARG A 142 13.24 -4.75 19.24
C ARG A 142 13.02 -3.47 20.06
N PRO A 143 13.92 -3.14 21.00
CA PRO A 143 13.97 -1.82 21.60
C PRO A 143 14.15 -0.73 20.53
N ILE A 144 13.38 0.36 20.66
CA ILE A 144 13.46 1.50 19.73
C ILE A 144 14.60 2.43 20.16
N ASP A 145 15.58 2.60 19.28
CA ASP A 145 16.66 3.58 19.47
C ASP A 145 16.17 5.03 19.27
N ARG A 146 16.96 6.00 19.75
CA ARG A 146 16.62 7.43 19.69
C ARG A 146 16.44 7.95 18.26
N GLN A 147 17.18 7.43 17.28
CA GLN A 147 17.09 7.87 15.89
C GLN A 147 15.80 7.36 15.24
N THR A 148 15.45 6.10 15.50
CA THR A 148 14.19 5.49 15.08
C THR A 148 13.00 6.21 15.72
N GLN A 149 13.06 6.54 17.01
CA GLN A 149 12.00 7.31 17.67
C GLN A 149 11.81 8.69 17.01
N LYS A 150 12.89 9.42 16.72
CA LYS A 150 12.81 10.71 16.00
C LYS A 150 12.13 10.58 14.64
N ARG A 151 12.37 9.49 13.91
CA ARG A 151 11.71 9.21 12.62
C ARG A 151 10.21 8.99 12.81
N ILE A 152 9.82 8.21 13.81
CA ILE A 152 8.42 7.96 14.17
C ILE A 152 7.71 9.28 14.54
N ASP A 153 8.36 10.12 15.36
CA ASP A 153 7.80 11.42 15.76
C ASP A 153 7.61 12.34 14.55
N LYS A 154 8.57 12.36 13.62
CA LYS A 154 8.47 13.12 12.37
C LYS A 154 7.29 12.65 11.51
N ILE A 155 7.14 11.35 11.32
CA ILE A 155 6.02 10.76 10.57
C ILE A 155 4.70 11.12 11.25
N THR A 156 4.60 10.94 12.57
CA THR A 156 3.40 11.24 13.35
C THR A 156 3.02 12.72 13.26
N LYS A 157 3.99 13.63 13.36
CA LYS A 157 3.77 15.08 13.19
C LYS A 157 3.27 15.40 11.78
N GLN A 158 3.88 14.80 10.75
CA GLN A 158 3.47 14.99 9.36
C GLN A 158 2.04 14.49 9.11
N GLN A 159 1.69 13.33 9.67
CA GLN A 159 0.34 12.77 9.63
C GLN A 159 -0.69 13.73 10.24
N LYS A 160 -0.44 14.20 11.47
CA LYS A 160 -1.33 15.14 12.16
C LYS A 160 -1.52 16.44 11.37
N HIS A 161 -0.43 17.02 10.87
CA HIS A 161 -0.49 18.28 10.12
C HIS A 161 -1.30 18.14 8.82
N ARG A 162 -1.08 17.09 8.03
CA ARG A 162 -1.85 16.90 6.79
C ARG A 162 -3.29 16.48 7.03
N ALA A 163 -3.57 15.68 8.07
CA ALA A 163 -4.93 15.38 8.47
C ALA A 163 -5.70 16.64 8.88
N MET A 164 -5.05 17.56 9.60
CA MET A 164 -5.61 18.88 9.94
C MET A 164 -5.88 19.72 8.68
N LEU A 165 -4.92 19.80 7.75
CA LEU A 165 -5.14 20.52 6.49
C LEU A 165 -6.28 19.93 5.66
N ALA A 166 -6.38 18.59 5.64
CA ALA A 166 -7.45 17.91 4.95
C ALA A 166 -8.81 18.26 5.55
N ASP A 167 -8.94 18.28 6.87
CA ASP A 167 -10.16 18.69 7.59
C ASP A 167 -10.54 20.15 7.29
N ILE A 168 -9.56 21.05 7.27
CA ILE A 168 -9.80 22.46 6.92
C ILE A 168 -10.34 22.59 5.48
N VAL A 169 -9.70 21.95 4.50
CA VAL A 169 -10.17 22.00 3.10
C VAL A 169 -11.55 21.38 2.94
N THR A 170 -11.80 20.31 3.68
CA THR A 170 -13.07 19.61 3.71
C THR A 170 -14.19 20.50 4.28
N ASN A 171 -13.96 21.16 5.41
CA ASN A 171 -14.88 22.16 5.97
C ASN A 171 -15.08 23.38 5.04
N MET A 172 -14.03 23.85 4.36
CA MET A 172 -14.16 24.93 3.37
C MET A 172 -15.03 24.49 2.19
N ALA A 173 -14.87 23.25 1.72
CA ALA A 173 -15.67 22.68 0.65
C ALA A 173 -17.16 22.55 1.03
N GLN A 174 -17.47 22.08 2.25
CA GLN A 174 -18.84 21.99 2.76
C GLN A 174 -19.58 23.33 2.73
N ASN A 175 -18.86 24.42 2.98
CA ASN A 175 -19.40 25.78 3.04
C ASN A 175 -19.31 26.52 1.69
N SER A 176 -18.75 25.88 0.65
CA SER A 176 -18.66 26.41 -0.71
C SER A 176 -19.89 26.01 -1.53
N ASN A 177 -20.15 26.69 -2.65
CA ASN A 177 -21.18 26.31 -3.63
C ASN A 177 -20.56 25.55 -4.82
N ASP A 178 -21.37 24.78 -5.57
CA ASP A 178 -20.89 23.86 -6.62
C ASP A 178 -19.98 24.52 -7.67
N ARG A 179 -20.27 25.78 -8.04
CA ARG A 179 -19.44 26.56 -8.97
C ARG A 179 -18.01 26.78 -8.49
N ILE A 180 -17.81 26.93 -7.18
CA ILE A 180 -16.48 27.08 -6.58
C ILE A 180 -15.76 25.73 -6.57
N LEU A 181 -16.45 24.63 -6.25
CA LEU A 181 -15.87 23.28 -6.25
C LEU A 181 -15.40 22.85 -7.65
N ASP A 182 -16.17 23.17 -8.70
CA ASP A 182 -15.76 22.93 -10.09
C ASP A 182 -14.49 23.68 -10.48
N GLN A 183 -14.27 24.90 -9.96
CA GLN A 183 -13.01 25.63 -10.18
C GLN A 183 -11.82 24.94 -9.49
N PHE A 184 -12.04 24.24 -8.38
CA PHE A 184 -10.99 23.48 -7.68
C PHE A 184 -10.67 22.14 -8.33
N SER A 185 -11.60 21.56 -9.10
CA SER A 185 -11.43 20.26 -9.76
C SER A 185 -10.23 20.17 -10.73
N GLY A 186 -9.73 21.32 -11.20
CA GLY A 186 -8.58 21.43 -12.10
C GLY A 186 -7.22 21.72 -11.44
N LEU A 187 -7.15 21.92 -10.12
CA LEU A 187 -5.91 22.34 -9.44
C LEU A 187 -4.98 21.18 -9.02
N GLY A 188 -5.10 20.01 -9.66
CA GLY A 188 -4.27 18.85 -9.36
C GLY A 188 -4.58 18.19 -8.01
N ILE A 189 -5.78 18.42 -7.47
CA ILE A 189 -6.27 17.73 -6.27
C ILE A 189 -6.48 16.25 -6.60
N PRO A 190 -5.91 15.29 -5.84
CA PRO A 190 -6.13 13.86 -6.08
C PRO A 190 -7.62 13.51 -6.09
N THR A 191 -8.06 12.68 -7.03
CA THR A 191 -9.48 12.31 -7.22
C THR A 191 -10.13 11.72 -5.97
N SER A 192 -9.38 10.98 -5.15
CA SER A 192 -9.85 10.46 -3.85
C SER A 192 -10.27 11.60 -2.90
N PHE A 193 -9.51 12.69 -2.89
CA PHE A 193 -9.79 13.84 -2.05
C PHE A 193 -10.84 14.78 -2.64
N GLN A 194 -10.89 14.89 -3.97
CA GLN A 194 -12.03 15.52 -4.63
C GLN A 194 -13.33 14.81 -4.26
N LYS A 195 -13.37 13.47 -4.33
CA LYS A 195 -14.54 12.68 -3.91
C LYS A 195 -14.92 12.96 -2.45
N LYS A 196 -13.93 13.10 -1.55
CA LYS A 196 -14.19 13.47 -0.15
C LYS A 196 -14.76 14.89 -0.02
N ILE A 197 -14.18 15.88 -0.69
CA ILE A 197 -14.67 17.26 -0.76
C ILE A 197 -16.12 17.30 -1.25
N TYR A 198 -16.41 16.62 -2.36
CA TYR A 198 -17.75 16.58 -2.91
C TYR A 198 -18.71 15.80 -2.01
N SER A 199 -18.24 14.74 -1.33
CA SER A 199 -19.04 13.91 -0.41
C SER A 199 -19.70 14.64 0.74
N GLU A 200 -19.24 15.83 1.03
CA GLU A 200 -19.73 16.60 2.16
C GLU A 200 -20.60 17.79 1.73
N HIS A 201 -20.83 17.94 0.42
CA HIS A 201 -21.79 18.91 -0.13
C HIS A 201 -23.23 18.36 -0.08
N LYS A 202 -24.23 19.25 0.04
CA LYS A 202 -25.64 18.93 0.35
C LYS A 202 -26.31 17.89 -0.55
N ASP A 203 -25.92 17.80 -1.82
CA ASP A 203 -26.52 16.88 -2.80
C ASP A 203 -25.77 15.53 -2.90
N TYR A 204 -24.67 15.37 -2.17
CA TYR A 204 -23.83 14.17 -2.22
C TYR A 204 -24.23 13.07 -1.22
N GLU A 205 -25.21 13.32 -0.35
CA GLU A 205 -25.74 12.30 0.58
C GLU A 205 -26.22 11.05 -0.20
N GLN A 206 -26.84 11.25 -1.37
CA GLN A 206 -27.25 10.16 -2.25
C GLN A 206 -26.07 9.41 -2.86
N VAL A 207 -24.99 10.12 -3.23
CA VAL A 207 -23.78 9.52 -3.79
C VAL A 207 -23.01 8.74 -2.71
N ASN A 208 -22.93 9.27 -1.49
CA ASN A 208 -22.38 8.54 -0.34
C ASN A 208 -23.21 7.30 -0.01
N ARG A 209 -24.53 7.40 -0.08
CA ARG A 209 -25.41 6.25 0.08
C ARG A 209 -25.13 5.22 -1.01
N LEU A 210 -24.95 5.63 -2.26
CA LEU A 210 -24.64 4.74 -3.38
C LEU A 210 -23.25 4.10 -3.25
N ASP A 211 -22.23 4.85 -2.83
CA ASP A 211 -20.88 4.34 -2.58
C ASP A 211 -20.87 3.29 -1.45
N ASN A 212 -21.59 3.58 -0.37
CA ASN A 212 -21.78 2.63 0.72
C ASN A 212 -22.52 1.37 0.26
N LEU A 213 -23.57 1.51 -0.57
CA LEU A 213 -24.27 0.38 -1.17
C LEU A 213 -23.35 -0.46 -2.07
N TYR A 214 -22.55 0.20 -2.91
CA TYR A 214 -21.57 -0.46 -3.77
C TYR A 214 -20.55 -1.26 -2.95
N ARG A 215 -19.97 -0.67 -1.91
CA ARG A 215 -19.02 -1.36 -1.01
C ARG A 215 -19.66 -2.53 -0.29
N ARG A 216 -20.92 -2.39 0.15
CA ARG A 216 -21.68 -3.50 0.76
C ARG A 216 -21.93 -4.62 -0.23
N LEU A 217 -22.27 -4.28 -1.48
CA LEU A 217 -22.46 -5.25 -2.55
C LEU A 217 -21.16 -6.02 -2.82
N CYS A 218 -20.04 -5.32 -2.97
CA CYS A 218 -18.72 -5.95 -3.17
C CYS A 218 -18.37 -6.92 -2.02
N ARG A 219 -18.73 -6.60 -0.78
CA ARG A 219 -18.51 -7.44 0.40
C ARG A 219 -19.51 -8.59 0.57
N GLY A 220 -20.56 -8.66 -0.25
CA GLY A 220 -21.67 -9.58 -0.02
C GLY A 220 -22.46 -9.31 1.26
N SER A 221 -22.41 -8.09 1.80
CA SER A 221 -23.13 -7.72 3.02
C SER A 221 -24.62 -7.56 2.72
N ARG A 222 -25.49 -8.36 3.36
CA ARG A 222 -26.94 -8.27 3.17
C ARG A 222 -27.50 -6.90 3.60
N SER A 223 -28.56 -6.45 2.92
CA SER A 223 -29.37 -5.33 3.42
C SER A 223 -30.13 -5.81 4.64
N ARG A 224 -29.78 -5.28 5.82
CA ARG A 224 -30.73 -5.21 6.93
C ARG A 224 -31.65 -4.02 6.71
#